data_AF-K2KL29-F1
#
_entry.id   AF-K2KL29-F1
#
_cell.length_a   1.000
_cell.length_b   1.000
_cell.length_c   1.000
_cell.angle_alpha   90.00
_cell.angle_beta   90.00
_cell.angle_gamma   90.00
#
_symmetry.space_group_name_H-M   'P 1'
#
loop_
_entity.id
_entity.type
_entity.pdbx_description
1 polymer ?
#
loop_
_entity_poly.entity_id
_entity_poly.type
_entity_poly.pdbx_seq_one_letter_code
_entity_poly.pdbx_strand_id
1 'polypeptide(L)'
;MEFLSSLLDALSTPHGIVSLATLTLLEIVLGIDNIIFITVMVYKLPKHQQNKAMILGLGLAMIARIGLLGSLFFISHLQKPLFTIAGMSFSWRDVVLLVGGAFLAFKALVELKEQIYPKEKHQEKAFGFFITLIEIMFLDIVFSLDSVITAIGIAKHLEVMALAIILSVIVMMFFSKIVGDFIEKHYRVKTLAFVFLLVVGVILFLEGLHLHINKNYLYAGIGFALLIECLNIFIEKKMKKN
;
A
#
# COMPACT_ATOMS: atom_id res chain seq x y z
N MET A 1 -1.38 -5.76 -30.68
CA MET A 1 -2.35 -6.85 -30.84
C MET A 1 -1.95 -8.09 -30.05
N GLU A 2 -0.65 -8.39 -29.91
CA GLU A 2 -0.15 -9.54 -29.13
C GLU A 2 -0.62 -9.57 -27.67
N PHE A 3 -0.58 -8.44 -26.94
CA PHE A 3 -1.08 -8.38 -25.55
C PHE A 3 -2.54 -8.84 -25.40
N LEU A 4 -3.41 -8.35 -26.30
CA LEU A 4 -4.84 -8.66 -26.26
C LEU A 4 -5.12 -10.11 -26.66
N SER A 5 -4.40 -10.65 -27.64
CA SER A 5 -4.53 -12.06 -28.02
C SER A 5 -4.03 -12.99 -26.91
N SER A 6 -2.85 -12.72 -26.34
CA SER A 6 -2.29 -13.52 -25.24
C SER A 6 -3.18 -13.48 -23.99
N LEU A 7 -3.79 -12.32 -23.71
CA LEU A 7 -4.78 -12.19 -22.65
C LEU A 7 -6.05 -13.00 -22.95
N LEU A 8 -6.60 -12.90 -24.17
CA LEU A 8 -7.77 -13.69 -24.57
C LEU A 8 -7.50 -15.19 -24.45
N ASP A 9 -6.34 -15.64 -24.92
CA ASP A 9 -5.92 -17.04 -24.85
C ASP A 9 -5.83 -17.51 -23.40
N ALA A 10 -5.21 -16.71 -22.52
CA ALA A 10 -5.15 -17.02 -21.09
C ALA A 10 -6.54 -17.11 -20.47
N LEU A 11 -7.42 -16.13 -20.73
CA LEU A 11 -8.78 -16.07 -20.18
C LEU A 11 -9.71 -17.15 -20.76
N SER A 12 -9.39 -17.72 -21.92
CA SER A 12 -10.14 -18.82 -22.53
C SER A 12 -9.90 -20.16 -21.84
N THR A 13 -8.88 -20.25 -20.97
CA THR A 13 -8.56 -21.46 -20.22
C THR A 13 -9.05 -21.38 -18.77
N PRO A 14 -9.55 -22.48 -18.18
CA PRO A 14 -9.88 -22.53 -16.75
C PRO A 14 -8.69 -22.15 -15.86
N HIS A 15 -7.48 -22.52 -16.25
CA HIS A 15 -6.25 -22.19 -15.52
C HIS A 15 -5.98 -20.68 -15.49
N GLY A 16 -6.16 -19.97 -16.62
CA GLY A 16 -5.91 -18.53 -16.67
C GLY A 16 -6.95 -17.73 -15.87
N ILE A 17 -8.22 -18.16 -15.86
CA ILE A 17 -9.26 -17.54 -15.02
C ILE A 17 -8.93 -17.71 -13.53
N VAL A 18 -8.56 -18.93 -13.11
CA VAL A 18 -8.15 -19.19 -11.71
C VAL A 18 -6.93 -18.36 -11.35
N SER A 19 -5.94 -18.28 -12.24
CA SER A 19 -4.74 -17.47 -12.03
C SER A 19 -5.06 -15.99 -11.88
N LEU A 20 -5.93 -15.44 -12.75
CA LEU A 20 -6.39 -14.06 -12.64
C LEU A 20 -7.09 -13.81 -11.29
N ALA A 21 -8.00 -14.70 -10.89
CA ALA A 21 -8.72 -14.57 -9.64
C ALA A 21 -7.78 -14.61 -8.43
N THR A 22 -6.83 -15.55 -8.41
CA THR A 22 -5.82 -15.66 -7.35
C THR A 22 -4.92 -14.43 -7.30
N LEU A 23 -4.41 -13.97 -8.45
CA LEU A 23 -3.56 -12.78 -8.52
C LEU A 23 -4.32 -11.53 -8.08
N THR A 24 -5.57 -11.36 -8.53
CA THR A 24 -6.40 -10.23 -8.10
C THR A 24 -6.65 -10.26 -6.60
N LEU A 25 -6.91 -11.44 -6.03
CA LEU A 25 -7.08 -11.60 -4.57
C LEU A 25 -5.79 -11.25 -3.83
N LEU A 26 -4.64 -11.75 -4.28
CA LEU A 26 -3.34 -11.45 -3.68
C LEU A 26 -3.03 -9.96 -3.74
N GLU A 27 -3.25 -9.30 -4.89
CA GLU A 27 -3.08 -7.86 -5.05
C GLU A 27 -4.00 -7.06 -4.14
N ILE A 28 -5.25 -7.51 -3.93
CA ILE A 28 -6.16 -6.87 -2.96
C ILE A 28 -5.64 -7.03 -1.54
N VAL A 29 -5.27 -8.25 -1.12
CA VAL A 29 -4.78 -8.51 0.25
C VAL A 29 -3.50 -7.73 0.54
N LEU A 30 -2.55 -7.75 -0.39
CA LEU A 30 -1.29 -6.98 -0.29
C LEU A 30 -1.53 -5.47 -0.44
N GLY A 31 -2.61 -5.06 -1.12
CA GLY A 31 -2.99 -3.66 -1.35
C GLY A 31 -3.77 -3.00 -0.21
N ILE A 32 -4.20 -3.74 0.82
CA ILE A 32 -4.88 -3.19 2.00
C ILE A 32 -4.01 -2.12 2.69
N ASP A 33 -2.70 -2.36 2.72
CA ASP A 33 -1.75 -1.47 3.37
C ASP A 33 -1.67 -0.13 2.62
N ASN A 34 -1.70 -0.18 1.29
CA ASN A 34 -1.65 0.98 0.41
C ASN A 34 -2.93 1.82 0.49
N ILE A 35 -4.12 1.19 0.54
CA ILE A 35 -5.39 1.94 0.66
C ILE A 35 -5.50 2.64 2.02
N ILE A 36 -5.06 2.00 3.12
CA ILE A 36 -5.00 2.61 4.45
C ILE A 36 -4.08 3.83 4.41
N PHE A 37 -2.90 3.68 3.82
CA PHE A 37 -1.93 4.77 3.71
C PHE A 37 -2.47 5.96 2.90
N ILE A 38 -2.96 5.71 1.68
CA ILE A 38 -3.50 6.74 0.79
C ILE A 38 -4.62 7.49 1.51
N THR A 39 -5.51 6.75 2.16
CA THR A 39 -6.61 7.30 2.93
C THR A 39 -6.12 8.26 4.01
N VAL A 40 -5.18 7.82 4.84
CA VAL A 40 -4.65 8.64 5.94
C VAL A 40 -4.06 9.96 5.43
N MET A 41 -3.33 9.94 4.31
CA MET A 41 -2.79 11.15 3.70
C MET A 41 -3.87 12.05 3.10
N VAL A 42 -4.79 11.46 2.35
CA VAL A 42 -5.85 12.20 1.64
C VAL A 42 -6.78 12.91 2.63
N TYR A 43 -7.09 12.31 3.78
CA TYR A 43 -8.04 12.90 4.72
C TYR A 43 -7.50 14.15 5.45
N LYS A 44 -6.21 14.47 5.32
CA LYS A 44 -5.64 15.76 5.73
C LYS A 44 -5.99 16.91 4.80
N LEU A 45 -6.26 16.61 3.53
CA LEU A 45 -6.60 17.64 2.54
C LEU A 45 -7.96 18.26 2.85
N PRO A 46 -8.22 19.49 2.39
CA PRO A 46 -9.54 20.09 2.44
C PRO A 46 -10.61 19.14 1.85
N LYS A 47 -11.79 19.05 2.48
CA LYS A 47 -12.86 18.11 2.11
C LYS A 47 -13.21 18.08 0.62
N HIS A 48 -13.12 19.23 -0.07
CA HIS A 48 -13.40 19.35 -1.50
C HIS A 48 -12.33 18.69 -2.41
N GLN A 49 -11.13 18.42 -1.90
CA GLN A 49 -10.03 17.81 -2.64
C GLN A 49 -9.89 16.30 -2.38
N GLN A 50 -10.41 15.81 -1.25
CA GLN A 50 -10.18 14.44 -0.78
C GLN A 50 -10.56 13.39 -1.84
N ASN A 51 -11.78 13.46 -2.38
CA ASN A 51 -12.24 12.48 -3.38
C ASN A 51 -11.39 12.52 -4.67
N LYS A 52 -10.98 13.72 -5.10
CA LYS A 52 -10.11 13.87 -6.28
C LYS A 52 -8.72 13.30 -6.02
N ALA A 53 -8.14 13.58 -4.85
CA ALA A 53 -6.83 13.06 -4.46
C ALA A 53 -6.84 11.53 -4.33
N MET A 54 -7.93 10.95 -3.82
CA MET A 54 -8.08 9.50 -3.73
C MET A 54 -8.09 8.83 -5.12
N ILE A 55 -8.96 9.31 -6.02
CA ILE A 55 -9.08 8.74 -7.37
C ILE A 55 -7.79 8.93 -8.17
N LEU A 56 -7.22 10.13 -8.14
CA LEU A 56 -5.96 10.41 -8.85
C LEU A 56 -4.79 9.66 -8.23
N GLY A 57 -4.69 9.59 -6.90
CA GLY A 57 -3.64 8.84 -6.20
C GLY A 57 -3.68 7.36 -6.54
N LEU A 58 -4.86 6.72 -6.45
CA LEU A 58 -5.04 5.31 -6.82
C LEU A 58 -4.80 5.06 -8.31
N GLY A 59 -5.24 5.97 -9.18
CA GLY A 59 -5.01 5.87 -10.63
C GLY A 59 -3.54 6.00 -11.00
N LEU A 60 -2.83 6.96 -10.41
CA LEU A 60 -1.38 7.15 -10.60
C LEU A 60 -0.59 5.98 -10.03
N ALA A 61 -0.96 5.45 -8.87
CA ALA A 61 -0.40 4.24 -8.30
C ALA A 61 -0.55 3.03 -9.23
N MET A 62 -1.74 2.82 -9.79
CA MET A 62 -1.97 1.77 -10.79
C MET A 62 -1.05 1.89 -12.00
N ILE A 63 -0.91 3.11 -12.55
CA ILE A 63 -0.01 3.38 -13.68
C ILE A 63 1.44 3.09 -13.28
N ALA A 64 1.87 3.51 -12.09
CA ALA A 64 3.21 3.24 -11.59
C ALA A 64 3.47 1.73 -11.45
N ARG A 65 2.52 0.97 -10.90
CA ARG A 65 2.61 -0.51 -10.81
C ARG A 65 2.68 -1.18 -12.17
N ILE A 66 1.84 -0.78 -13.13
CA ILE A 66 1.89 -1.33 -14.50
C ILE A 66 3.21 -0.95 -15.17
N GLY A 67 3.72 0.27 -14.96
CA GLY A 67 5.01 0.72 -15.46
C GLY A 67 6.18 -0.10 -14.88
N LEU A 68 6.15 -0.36 -13.57
CA LEU A 68 7.11 -1.25 -12.90
C LEU A 68 7.03 -2.67 -13.47
N LEU A 69 5.83 -3.22 -13.63
CA LEU A 69 5.60 -4.54 -14.22
C LEU A 69 6.12 -4.61 -15.67
N GLY A 70 5.84 -3.62 -16.50
CA GLY A 70 6.36 -3.55 -17.88
C GLY A 70 7.89 -3.39 -17.93
N SER A 71 8.49 -2.91 -16.84
CA SER A 71 9.92 -2.73 -16.68
C SER A 71 10.60 -3.94 -16.03
N LEU A 72 10.16 -5.17 -16.32
CA LEU A 72 10.75 -6.40 -15.75
C LEU A 72 12.28 -6.45 -15.84
N PHE A 73 12.81 -6.05 -17.00
CA PHE A 73 14.25 -5.98 -17.22
C PHE A 73 14.92 -5.02 -16.25
N PHE A 74 14.31 -3.87 -15.97
CA PHE A 74 14.79 -2.91 -14.99
C PHE A 74 14.69 -3.44 -13.56
N ILE A 75 13.61 -4.13 -13.21
CA ILE A 75 13.43 -4.75 -11.90
C ILE A 75 14.54 -5.77 -11.61
N SER A 76 14.92 -6.60 -12.58
CA SER A 76 16.05 -7.54 -12.41
C SER A 76 17.38 -6.83 -12.11
N HIS A 77 17.56 -5.59 -12.59
CA HIS A 77 18.73 -4.77 -12.27
C HIS A 77 18.64 -4.16 -10.88
N LEU A 78 17.44 -3.91 -10.35
CA LEU A 78 17.26 -3.38 -9.00
C LEU A 78 17.73 -4.35 -7.92
N GLN A 79 17.80 -5.66 -8.22
CA GLN A 79 18.30 -6.70 -7.32
C GLN A 79 19.82 -6.92 -7.43
N LYS A 80 20.48 -6.38 -8.46
CA LYS A 80 21.93 -6.53 -8.61
C LYS A 80 22.64 -5.76 -7.49
N PRO A 81 23.73 -6.33 -6.93
CA PRO A 81 24.50 -5.65 -5.89
C PRO A 81 25.12 -4.37 -6.46
N LEU A 82 24.86 -3.25 -5.80
CA LEU A 82 25.37 -1.92 -6.13
C LEU A 82 26.70 -1.64 -5.40
N PHE A 83 26.73 -1.93 -4.11
CA PHE A 83 27.93 -1.78 -3.27
C PHE A 83 27.91 -2.81 -2.13
N THR A 84 29.06 -3.06 -1.51
CA THR A 84 29.18 -3.99 -0.37
C THR A 84 29.75 -3.26 0.84
N ILE A 85 29.08 -3.36 2.00
CA ILE A 85 29.54 -2.80 3.27
C ILE A 85 29.53 -3.92 4.30
N ALA A 86 30.65 -4.09 5.03
CA ALA A 86 30.77 -5.09 6.10
C ALA A 86 30.36 -6.52 5.67
N GLY A 87 30.61 -6.89 4.41
CA GLY A 87 30.26 -8.21 3.86
C GLY A 87 28.81 -8.35 3.37
N MET A 88 27.98 -7.32 3.50
CA MET A 88 26.60 -7.28 2.98
C MET A 88 26.52 -6.48 1.68
N SER A 89 25.95 -7.07 0.63
CA SER A 89 25.82 -6.44 -0.68
C SER A 89 24.46 -5.75 -0.83
N PHE A 90 24.43 -4.43 -0.98
CA PHE A 90 23.20 -3.67 -1.09
C PHE A 90 22.84 -3.43 -2.56
N SER A 91 21.58 -3.67 -2.90
CA SER A 91 20.99 -3.44 -4.21
C SER A 91 20.15 -2.15 -4.24
N TRP A 92 19.69 -1.69 -5.41
CA TRP A 92 18.79 -0.54 -5.48
C TRP A 92 17.46 -0.80 -4.78
N ARG A 93 16.95 -2.03 -4.84
CA ARG A 93 15.78 -2.46 -4.06
C ARG A 93 16.01 -2.19 -2.58
N ASP A 94 17.16 -2.61 -2.04
CA ASP A 94 17.47 -2.46 -0.62
C ASP A 94 17.52 -0.98 -0.21
N VAL A 95 18.11 -0.13 -1.06
CA VAL A 95 18.12 1.32 -0.83
C VAL A 95 16.70 1.89 -0.78
N VAL A 96 15.82 1.49 -1.70
CA VAL A 96 14.43 1.97 -1.70
C VAL A 96 13.67 1.48 -0.46
N LEU A 97 13.88 0.23 -0.03
CA LEU A 97 13.27 -0.31 1.19
C LEU A 97 13.79 0.40 2.45
N LEU A 98 15.09 0.69 2.53
CA LEU A 98 15.68 1.45 3.63
C LEU A 98 15.13 2.87 3.72
N VAL A 99 15.18 3.62 2.62
CA VAL A 99 14.73 5.02 2.60
C VAL A 99 13.22 5.10 2.78
N GLY A 100 12.47 4.26 2.07
CA GLY A 100 11.01 4.19 2.17
C GLY A 100 10.55 3.76 3.56
N GLY A 101 11.15 2.72 4.13
CA GLY A 101 10.86 2.23 5.47
C GLY A 101 11.16 3.25 6.56
N ALA A 102 12.32 3.91 6.50
CA ALA A 102 12.66 5.00 7.42
C ALA A 102 11.69 6.17 7.30
N PHE A 103 11.33 6.57 6.07
CA PHE A 103 10.37 7.64 5.81
C PHE A 103 8.97 7.29 6.37
N LEU A 104 8.50 6.06 6.15
CA LEU A 104 7.23 5.55 6.68
C LEU A 104 7.19 5.59 8.21
N ALA A 105 8.24 5.06 8.85
CA ALA A 105 8.34 5.04 10.30
C ALA A 105 8.37 6.47 10.88
N PHE A 106 9.19 7.35 10.30
CA PHE A 106 9.25 8.75 10.72
C PHE A 106 7.91 9.46 10.54
N LYS A 107 7.28 9.31 9.38
CA LYS A 107 5.98 9.92 9.09
C LYS A 107 4.94 9.43 10.07
N ALA A 108 4.82 8.13 10.29
CA ALA A 108 3.89 7.55 11.27
C ALA A 108 4.09 8.11 12.69
N LEU A 109 5.33 8.33 13.13
CA LEU A 109 5.62 8.96 14.42
C LEU A 109 5.19 10.43 14.48
N VAL A 110 5.46 11.21 13.43
CA VAL A 110 5.02 12.61 13.33
C VAL A 110 3.50 12.68 13.38
N GLU A 111 2.84 11.82 12.63
CA GLU A 111 1.38 11.74 12.56
C GLU A 111 0.75 11.36 13.91
N LEU A 112 1.29 10.35 14.58
CA LEU A 112 0.84 9.94 15.90
C LEU A 112 1.02 11.08 16.93
N LYS A 113 2.14 11.81 16.84
CA LYS A 113 2.40 12.99 17.68
C LYS A 113 1.38 14.11 17.41
N GLU A 114 1.06 14.40 16.15
CA GLU A 114 0.05 15.40 15.79
C GLU A 114 -1.36 15.01 16.24
N GLN A 115 -1.67 13.71 16.23
CA GLN A 115 -2.94 13.20 16.73
C GLN A 115 -3.07 13.42 18.26
N ILE A 116 -1.98 13.27 19.02
CA ILE A 116 -1.94 13.48 20.48
C ILE A 116 -1.89 14.97 20.83
N TYR A 117 -1.13 15.76 20.06
CA TYR A 117 -0.94 17.19 20.27
C TYR A 117 -1.37 17.97 19.02
N PRO A 118 -2.69 18.21 18.85
CA PRO A 118 -3.20 18.91 17.68
C PRO A 118 -2.65 20.33 17.64
N LYS A 119 -1.95 20.68 16.56
CA LYS A 119 -1.59 22.07 16.27
C LYS A 119 -2.81 22.82 15.74
N GLU A 120 -2.87 24.13 15.94
CA GLU A 120 -3.89 24.96 15.31
C GLU A 120 -3.84 24.80 13.78
N LYS A 121 -5.00 24.54 13.16
CA LYS A 121 -5.11 24.30 11.71
C LYS A 121 -4.79 25.59 10.94
N HIS A 122 -3.57 25.73 10.45
CA HIS A 122 -3.32 26.63 9.34
C HIS A 122 -3.88 26.02 8.05
N GLN A 123 -4.64 26.80 7.29
CA GLN A 123 -5.19 26.38 6.00
C GLN A 123 -4.03 26.10 5.03
N GLU A 124 -3.67 24.84 4.86
CA GLU A 124 -2.70 24.47 3.84
C GLU A 124 -3.32 24.59 2.44
N LYS A 125 -2.65 25.38 1.60
CA LYS A 125 -3.02 25.72 0.22
C LYS A 125 -2.84 24.51 -0.72
N ALA A 126 -3.18 24.70 -2.00
CA ALA A 126 -2.99 23.76 -3.12
C ALA A 126 -1.62 23.05 -3.20
N PHE A 127 -0.58 23.59 -2.55
CA PHE A 127 0.74 22.95 -2.41
C PHE A 127 0.63 21.60 -1.68
N GLY A 128 -0.25 21.47 -0.67
CA GLY A 128 -0.49 20.22 0.05
C GLY A 128 -1.07 19.11 -0.85
N PHE A 129 -1.94 19.46 -1.80
CA PHE A 129 -2.52 18.49 -2.74
C PHE A 129 -1.46 17.78 -3.58
N PHE A 130 -0.56 18.55 -4.19
CA PHE A 130 0.48 18.01 -5.06
C PHE A 130 1.52 17.20 -4.25
N ILE A 131 1.90 17.70 -3.06
CA ILE A 131 2.77 16.95 -2.14
C ILE A 131 2.14 15.62 -1.77
N THR A 132 0.86 15.60 -1.39
CA THR A 132 0.15 14.36 -1.04
C THR A 132 0.15 13.36 -2.20
N LEU A 133 -0.04 13.80 -3.45
CA LEU A 133 0.04 12.90 -4.61
C LEU A 133 1.45 12.33 -4.79
N ILE A 134 2.50 13.13 -4.59
CA ILE A 134 3.89 12.66 -4.64
C ILE A 134 4.16 11.65 -3.52
N GLU A 135 3.71 11.93 -2.29
CA GLU A 135 3.86 11.01 -1.15
C GLU A 135 3.17 9.67 -1.43
N ILE A 136 1.97 9.70 -2.00
CA ILE A 136 1.22 8.51 -2.41
C ILE A 136 2.01 7.71 -3.45
N MET A 137 2.50 8.37 -4.51
CA MET A 137 3.25 7.70 -5.56
C MET A 137 4.57 7.10 -5.05
N PHE A 138 5.31 7.87 -4.25
CA PHE A 138 6.57 7.41 -3.66
C PHE A 138 6.35 6.16 -2.82
N LEU A 139 5.31 6.15 -1.99
CA LEU A 139 5.04 5.02 -1.10
C LEU A 139 4.43 3.83 -1.80
N ASP A 140 3.59 4.06 -2.82
CA ASP A 140 3.14 2.95 -3.65
C ASP A 140 4.30 2.29 -4.38
N ILE A 141 5.31 3.04 -4.84
CA ILE A 141 6.54 2.47 -5.43
C ILE A 141 7.30 1.63 -4.39
N VAL A 142 7.51 2.16 -3.17
CA VAL A 142 8.19 1.43 -2.10
C VAL A 142 7.49 0.10 -1.79
N PHE A 143 6.16 0.12 -1.66
CA PHE A 143 5.38 -1.10 -1.37
C PHE A 143 5.28 -2.04 -2.57
N SER A 144 5.11 -1.51 -3.77
CA SER A 144 4.93 -2.32 -4.98
C SER A 144 6.20 -3.00 -5.44
N LEU A 145 7.39 -2.50 -5.11
CA LEU A 145 8.64 -3.17 -5.46
C LEU A 145 8.68 -4.61 -4.92
N ASP A 146 8.29 -4.83 -3.66
CA ASP A 146 8.32 -6.16 -3.07
C ASP A 146 7.19 -7.07 -3.58
N SER A 147 5.97 -6.52 -3.74
CA SER A 147 4.82 -7.28 -4.24
C SER A 147 4.99 -7.67 -5.71
N VAL A 148 5.49 -6.77 -6.55
CA VAL A 148 5.73 -7.02 -7.98
C VAL A 148 6.87 -8.02 -8.15
N ILE A 149 7.97 -7.89 -7.40
CA ILE A 149 9.08 -8.87 -7.43
C ILE A 149 8.57 -10.27 -7.06
N THR A 150 7.77 -10.37 -5.99
CA THR A 150 7.21 -11.65 -5.54
C THR A 150 6.29 -12.25 -6.62
N ALA A 151 5.44 -11.42 -7.23
CA ALA A 151 4.48 -11.87 -8.24
C ALA A 151 5.14 -12.25 -9.59
N ILE A 152 6.22 -11.59 -9.99
CA ILE A 152 7.03 -12.00 -11.16
C ILE A 152 7.62 -13.40 -10.98
N GLY A 153 7.96 -13.78 -9.74
CA GLY A 153 8.42 -15.14 -9.43
C GLY A 153 7.36 -16.23 -9.61
N ILE A 154 6.08 -15.86 -9.67
CA ILE A 154 4.94 -16.78 -9.68
C ILE A 154 4.18 -16.75 -11.02
N ALA A 155 4.14 -15.62 -11.72
CA ALA A 155 3.29 -15.42 -12.89
C ALA A 155 4.04 -15.67 -14.22
N LYS A 156 3.51 -16.60 -15.04
CA LYS A 156 4.00 -16.88 -16.40
C LYS A 156 3.46 -15.92 -17.47
N HIS A 157 2.45 -15.11 -17.13
CA HIS A 157 1.74 -14.22 -18.05
C HIS A 157 1.61 -12.82 -17.47
N LEU A 158 2.38 -11.88 -18.02
CA LEU A 158 2.41 -10.49 -17.56
C LEU A 158 1.10 -9.77 -17.83
N GLU A 159 0.40 -10.18 -18.88
CA GLU A 159 -0.88 -9.63 -19.29
C GLU A 159 -1.96 -9.91 -18.24
N VAL A 160 -1.95 -11.14 -17.70
CA VAL A 160 -2.86 -11.55 -16.62
C VAL A 160 -2.57 -10.79 -15.33
N MET A 161 -1.29 -10.58 -15.03
CA MET A 161 -0.87 -9.81 -13.85
C MET A 161 -1.24 -8.33 -13.97
N ALA A 162 -1.04 -7.72 -15.15
CA ALA A 162 -1.47 -6.35 -15.40
C ALA A 162 -2.99 -6.20 -15.24
N LEU A 163 -3.77 -7.15 -15.77
CA LEU A 163 -5.22 -7.16 -15.58
C LEU A 163 -5.61 -7.33 -14.11
N ALA A 164 -4.93 -8.19 -13.36
CA ALA A 164 -5.14 -8.37 -11.93
C ALA A 164 -4.92 -7.06 -11.14
N ILE A 165 -3.85 -6.33 -11.45
CA ILE A 165 -3.57 -5.02 -10.85
C ILE A 165 -4.72 -4.05 -11.15
N ILE A 166 -5.16 -3.95 -12.41
CA ILE A 166 -6.27 -3.06 -12.79
C ILE A 166 -7.56 -3.41 -12.04
N LEU A 167 -7.93 -4.70 -12.02
CA LEU A 167 -9.13 -5.17 -11.31
C LEU A 167 -9.04 -4.89 -9.81
N SER A 168 -7.88 -5.16 -9.19
CA SER A 168 -7.67 -4.89 -7.76
C SER A 168 -7.83 -3.40 -7.44
N VAL A 169 -7.29 -2.50 -8.27
CA VAL A 169 -7.40 -1.06 -8.06
C VAL A 169 -8.83 -0.58 -8.24
N ILE A 170 -9.58 -1.11 -9.21
CA ILE A 170 -10.99 -0.78 -9.38
C ILE A 170 -11.76 -1.16 -8.11
N VAL A 171 -11.55 -2.37 -7.58
CA VAL A 171 -12.16 -2.80 -6.31
C VAL A 171 -11.75 -1.87 -5.17
N MET A 172 -10.46 -1.56 -5.03
CA MET A 172 -9.97 -0.63 -4.01
C MET A 172 -10.58 0.76 -4.14
N MET A 173 -10.77 1.30 -5.35
CA MET A 173 -11.42 2.59 -5.56
C MET A 173 -12.85 2.60 -5.01
N PHE A 174 -13.62 1.54 -5.23
CA PHE A 174 -14.97 1.42 -4.65
C PHE A 174 -14.95 1.39 -3.12
N PHE A 175 -14.02 0.66 -2.51
CA PHE A 175 -13.93 0.53 -1.05
C PHE A 175 -13.22 1.71 -0.37
N SER A 176 -12.40 2.47 -1.07
CA SER A 176 -11.53 3.52 -0.51
C SER A 176 -12.28 4.58 0.29
N LYS A 177 -13.42 5.03 -0.23
CA LYS A 177 -14.26 6.00 0.47
C LYS A 177 -14.87 5.43 1.74
N ILE A 178 -15.32 4.17 1.70
CA ILE A 178 -15.93 3.50 2.86
C ILE A 178 -14.87 3.31 3.95
N VAL A 179 -13.69 2.79 3.58
CA VAL A 179 -12.56 2.60 4.48
C VAL A 179 -12.11 3.94 5.06
N GLY A 180 -12.02 4.99 4.24
CA GLY A 180 -11.60 6.30 4.69
C GLY A 180 -12.57 7.00 5.62
N ASP A 181 -13.86 6.98 5.30
CA ASP A 181 -14.87 7.55 6.18
C ASP A 181 -14.93 6.78 7.51
N PHE A 182 -14.66 5.46 7.48
CA PHE A 182 -14.57 4.65 8.68
C PHE A 182 -13.36 5.01 9.56
N ILE A 183 -12.16 5.13 8.97
CA ILE A 183 -10.92 5.51 9.66
C ILE A 183 -11.05 6.92 10.26
N GLU A 184 -11.54 7.89 9.48
CA GLU A 184 -11.67 9.27 9.95
C GLU A 184 -12.70 9.42 11.08
N LYS A 185 -13.76 8.60 11.06
CA LYS A 185 -14.81 8.63 12.08
C LYS A 185 -14.38 8.01 13.42
N HIS A 186 -13.46 7.04 13.41
CA HIS A 186 -13.07 6.30 14.61
C HIS A 186 -11.61 6.58 14.99
N TYR A 187 -11.41 7.41 16.01
CA TYR A 187 -10.09 7.82 16.48
C TYR A 187 -9.14 6.65 16.75
N ARG A 188 -9.61 5.57 17.39
CA ARG A 188 -8.79 4.39 17.68
C ARG A 188 -8.38 3.62 16.42
N VAL A 189 -9.26 3.51 15.43
CA VAL A 189 -8.93 2.91 14.13
C VAL A 189 -7.87 3.75 13.40
N LYS A 190 -7.97 5.09 13.47
CA LYS A 190 -6.95 6.00 12.95
C LYS A 190 -5.60 5.82 13.64
N THR A 191 -5.58 5.70 14.96
CA THR A 191 -4.35 5.37 15.71
C THR A 191 -3.77 4.03 15.26
N LEU A 192 -4.62 3.01 15.11
CA LEU A 192 -4.19 1.69 14.67
C LEU A 192 -3.58 1.74 13.25
N ALA A 193 -4.13 2.54 12.35
CA ALA A 193 -3.57 2.76 11.01
C ALA A 193 -2.17 3.39 11.05
N PHE A 194 -1.91 4.37 11.93
CA PHE A 194 -0.58 4.95 12.09
C PHE A 194 0.42 3.99 12.73
N VAL A 195 0.00 3.24 13.76
CA VAL A 195 0.85 2.21 14.37
C VAL A 195 1.18 1.13 13.35
N PHE A 196 0.20 0.71 12.56
CA PHE A 196 0.41 -0.19 11.44
C PHE A 196 1.45 0.36 10.45
N LEU A 197 1.31 1.62 10.04
CA LEU A 197 2.26 2.29 9.15
C LEU A 197 3.69 2.32 9.72
N LEU A 198 3.82 2.58 11.03
CA LEU A 198 5.10 2.56 11.73
C LEU A 198 5.74 1.18 11.68
N VAL A 199 4.98 0.12 12.01
CA VAL A 199 5.50 -1.25 12.03
C VAL A 199 5.91 -1.70 10.63
N VAL A 200 5.11 -1.40 9.61
CA VAL A 200 5.47 -1.67 8.21
C VAL A 200 6.76 -0.93 7.83
N GLY A 201 6.88 0.35 8.17
CA GLY A 201 8.08 1.13 7.89
C GLY A 201 9.34 0.50 8.52
N VAL A 202 9.24 0.06 9.77
CA VAL A 202 10.32 -0.66 10.45
C VAL A 202 10.64 -1.99 9.77
N ILE A 203 9.62 -2.77 9.37
CA ILE A 203 9.84 -4.06 8.67
C ILE A 203 10.55 -3.84 7.34
N LEU A 204 10.12 -2.88 6.52
CA LEU A 204 10.79 -2.58 5.25
C LEU A 204 12.23 -2.10 5.44
N PHE A 205 12.47 -1.29 6.47
CA PHE A 205 13.82 -0.88 6.81
C PHE A 205 14.70 -2.08 7.17
N LEU A 206 14.18 -3.02 7.97
CA LEU A 206 14.89 -4.25 8.33
C LEU A 206 15.08 -5.18 7.12
N GLU A 207 14.09 -5.31 6.24
CA GLU A 207 14.22 -6.06 4.99
C GLU A 207 15.32 -5.48 4.08
N GLY A 208 15.44 -4.15 4.01
CA GLY A 208 16.53 -3.47 3.31
C GLY A 208 17.91 -3.68 3.95
N LEU A 209 17.96 -4.07 5.23
CA LEU A 209 19.18 -4.56 5.91
C LEU A 209 19.36 -6.08 5.79
N HIS A 210 18.59 -6.74 4.92
CA HIS A 210 18.56 -8.19 4.69
C HIS A 210 18.07 -9.01 5.89
N LEU A 211 17.47 -8.36 6.89
CA LEU A 211 16.80 -9.02 8.01
C LEU A 211 15.37 -9.34 7.61
N HIS A 212 15.18 -10.55 7.09
CA HIS A 212 13.88 -11.00 6.60
C HIS A 212 12.93 -11.30 7.76
N ILE A 213 11.81 -10.59 7.81
CA ILE A 213 10.74 -10.81 8.78
C ILE A 213 9.54 -11.43 8.05
N ASN A 214 8.98 -12.49 8.62
CA ASN A 214 7.79 -13.10 8.05
C ASN A 214 6.58 -12.17 8.23
N LYS A 215 6.05 -11.66 7.11
CA LYS A 215 4.90 -10.74 7.05
C LYS A 215 3.61 -11.35 7.61
N ASN A 216 3.51 -12.68 7.72
CA ASN A 216 2.35 -13.33 8.33
C ASN A 216 2.16 -12.92 9.80
N TYR A 217 3.24 -12.70 10.55
CA TYR A 217 3.14 -12.23 11.94
C TYR A 217 2.57 -10.82 12.02
N LEU A 218 2.96 -9.95 11.08
CA LEU A 218 2.42 -8.61 10.95
C LEU A 218 0.91 -8.67 10.67
N TYR A 219 0.50 -9.40 9.63
CA TYR A 219 -0.90 -9.52 9.25
C TYR A 219 -1.77 -10.14 10.33
N ALA A 220 -1.26 -11.15 11.04
CA ALA A 220 -1.94 -11.74 12.19
C ALA A 220 -2.14 -10.71 13.32
N GLY A 221 -1.11 -9.93 13.64
CA GLY A 221 -1.16 -8.88 14.67
C GLY A 221 -2.18 -7.78 14.33
N ILE A 222 -2.20 -7.33 13.07
CA ILE A 222 -3.15 -6.31 12.59
C ILE A 222 -4.57 -6.86 12.61
N GLY A 223 -4.78 -8.08 12.10
CA GLY A 223 -6.08 -8.73 12.09
C GLY A 223 -6.64 -8.88 13.50
N PHE A 224 -5.81 -9.27 14.46
CA PHE A 224 -6.17 -9.33 15.87
C PHE A 224 -6.53 -7.94 16.44
N ALA A 225 -5.71 -6.92 16.20
CA ALA A 225 -5.96 -5.56 16.68
C ALA A 225 -7.25 -4.97 16.11
N LEU A 226 -7.51 -5.15 14.81
CA LEU A 226 -8.75 -4.74 14.15
C LEU A 226 -9.96 -5.49 14.70
N LEU A 227 -9.84 -6.79 14.99
CA LEU A 227 -10.90 -7.58 15.58
C LEU A 227 -11.28 -7.04 16.96
N ILE A 228 -10.29 -6.78 17.82
CA ILE A 228 -10.51 -6.18 19.14
C ILE A 228 -11.17 -4.81 19.00
N GLU A 229 -10.71 -3.98 18.06
CA GLU A 229 -11.26 -2.65 17.82
C GLU A 229 -12.73 -2.71 17.37
N CYS A 230 -13.06 -3.63 16.45
CA CYS A 230 -14.43 -3.88 16.01
C CYS A 230 -15.34 -4.32 17.16
N LEU A 231 -14.88 -5.23 18.03
CA LEU A 231 -15.62 -5.67 19.21
C LEU A 231 -15.88 -4.51 20.17
N ASN A 232 -14.86 -3.69 20.43
CA ASN A 232 -14.98 -2.54 21.31
C ASN A 232 -16.00 -1.51 20.77
N ILE A 233 -15.96 -1.22 19.46
CA ILE A 233 -16.97 -0.34 18.81
C ILE A 233 -18.39 -0.90 18.98
N PHE A 234 -18.55 -2.22 18.85
CA PHE A 234 -19.85 -2.88 19.01
C PHE A 234 -20.37 -2.81 20.46
N ILE A 235 -19.49 -3.05 21.44
CA ILE A 235 -19.82 -2.98 22.87
C ILE A 235 -20.22 -1.54 23.25
N GLU A 236 -19.43 -0.54 22.86
CA GLU A 236 -19.73 0.87 23.15
C GLU A 236 -21.10 1.31 22.60
N LYS A 237 -21.45 0.87 21.39
CA LYS A 237 -22.77 1.15 20.80
C LYS A 237 -23.91 0.51 21.59
N LYS A 238 -23.72 -0.71 22.12
CA LYS A 238 -24.72 -1.35 22.98
C LYS A 238 -24.84 -0.66 24.33
N MET A 239 -23.72 -0.30 24.96
CA MET A 239 -23.73 0.36 26.26
C MET A 239 -24.34 1.76 26.23
N LYS A 240 -24.18 2.53 25.14
CA LYS A 240 -24.83 3.84 24.97
C LYS A 240 -26.34 3.77 24.68
N LYS A 241 -26.88 2.59 24.40
CA LYS A 241 -28.31 2.38 24.10
C LYS A 241 -29.12 1.95 25.33
N ASN A 242 -28.44 1.56 26.42
CA ASN A 242 -29.01 1.32 27.74
C ASN A 242 -28.78 2.53 28.63
#